data_AF-A0A961VJC5-F1
#
_entry.id   AF-A0A961VJC5-F1
#
_cell.length_a   1.000
_cell.length_b   1.000
_cell.length_c   1.000
_cell.angle_alpha   90.00
_cell.angle_beta   90.00
_cell.angle_gamma   90.00
#
_symmetry.space_group_name_H-M   'P 1'
#
loop_
_entity.id
_entity.type
_entity.pdbx_description
1 polymer ?
#
loop_
_entity_poly.entity_id
_entity_poly.type
_entity_poly.pdbx_seq_one_letter_code
_entity_poly.pdbx_strand_id
1 'polypeptide(L)'
;MIYFAYGSNLDPVQWAERCPGSPLIGVARLDGYRLHFPRHSPVRRCAVASIEAVDGGMAESAVVWGALYRMSGKDFAALDAREGHFPDRAHESRYLRRTVRVLRPDRTTVEALTYVAIPSPDPGHPSRSYVKHLIDGAVHHGFPAAYVAGLKAIPTKHPTSG
;
A
#
# COMPACT_ATOMS: atom_id res chain seq x y z
N MET A 1 -1.65 5.39 -16.88
CA MET A 1 -2.42 5.48 -15.61
C MET A 1 -1.48 5.79 -14.46
N ILE A 2 -1.95 6.40 -13.38
CA ILE A 2 -1.14 6.65 -12.18
C ILE A 2 -1.52 5.64 -11.11
N TYR A 3 -0.53 5.04 -10.46
CA TYR A 3 -0.71 4.13 -9.33
C TYR A 3 -0.17 4.77 -8.05
N PHE A 4 -0.95 4.71 -6.97
CA PHE A 4 -0.56 5.12 -5.63
C PHE A 4 -0.22 3.89 -4.78
N ALA A 5 1.07 3.72 -4.48
CA ALA A 5 1.58 2.67 -3.62
C ALA A 5 1.70 3.16 -2.17
N TYR A 6 1.13 2.42 -1.22
CA TYR A 6 1.21 2.71 0.22
C TYR A 6 1.76 1.52 1.06
N GLY A 7 1.85 0.33 0.45
CA GLY A 7 2.27 -0.91 1.10
C GLY A 7 3.66 -1.38 0.66
N SER A 8 3.86 -2.69 0.47
CA SER A 8 5.17 -3.23 0.08
C SER A 8 5.68 -2.74 -1.28
N ASN A 9 4.80 -2.22 -2.15
CA ASN A 9 5.19 -1.61 -3.42
C ASN A 9 5.93 -0.27 -3.25
N LEU A 10 6.05 0.26 -2.02
CA LEU A 10 6.94 1.37 -1.69
C LEU A 10 8.42 0.98 -1.78
N ASP A 11 8.76 -0.29 -1.53
CA ASP A 11 10.13 -0.77 -1.56
C ASP A 11 10.65 -0.70 -3.01
N PRO A 12 11.70 0.11 -3.29
CA PRO A 12 12.22 0.31 -4.64
C PRO A 12 12.75 -0.98 -5.28
N VAL A 13 13.29 -1.91 -4.48
CA VAL A 13 13.79 -3.19 -4.97
C VAL A 13 12.64 -4.07 -5.44
N GLN A 14 11.57 -4.18 -4.63
CA GLN A 14 10.37 -4.92 -5.04
C GLN A 14 9.67 -4.24 -6.20
N TRP A 15 9.64 -2.91 -6.23
CA TRP A 15 9.02 -2.17 -7.32
C TRP A 15 9.72 -2.42 -8.66
N ALA A 16 11.05 -2.34 -8.69
CA ALA A 16 11.84 -2.58 -9.89
C ALA A 16 11.66 -4.00 -10.44
N GLU A 17 11.53 -5.01 -9.56
CA GLU A 17 11.25 -6.40 -9.97
C GLU A 17 9.83 -6.55 -10.53
N ARG A 18 8.84 -5.88 -9.94
CA ARG A 18 7.41 -6.05 -10.26
C ARG A 18 6.98 -5.30 -11.50
N CYS A 19 7.45 -4.06 -11.61
CA CYS A 19 6.94 -3.08 -12.56
C CYS A 19 8.10 -2.28 -13.18
N PRO A 20 9.05 -2.94 -13.88
CA PRO A 20 10.27 -2.31 -14.39
C PRO A 20 10.02 -1.19 -15.42
N GLY A 21 8.87 -1.21 -16.10
CA GLY A 21 8.48 -0.18 -17.07
C GLY A 21 7.70 0.98 -16.47
N SER A 22 7.54 1.03 -15.14
CA SER A 22 6.66 1.98 -14.47
C SER A 22 7.45 2.92 -13.53
N PRO A 23 7.94 4.06 -14.03
CA PRO A 23 8.82 4.94 -13.28
C PRO A 23 8.08 5.68 -12.15
N LEU A 24 8.83 6.04 -11.11
CA LEU A 24 8.40 6.96 -10.06
C LEU A 24 8.12 8.34 -10.67
N ILE A 25 7.00 8.96 -10.29
CA ILE A 25 6.65 10.34 -10.69
C ILE A 25 6.51 11.29 -9.50
N GLY A 26 6.73 10.80 -8.28
CA GLY A 26 6.77 11.60 -7.06
C GLY A 26 6.10 10.93 -5.87
N VAL A 27 5.93 11.67 -4.79
CA VAL A 27 5.23 11.24 -3.57
C VAL A 27 3.92 12.00 -3.43
N ALA A 28 2.98 11.44 -2.69
CA ALA A 28 1.73 12.10 -2.34
C ALA A 28 1.21 11.56 -1.00
N ARG A 29 0.22 12.27 -0.45
CA ARG A 29 -0.51 11.82 0.72
C ARG A 29 -2.01 11.68 0.40
N LEU A 30 -2.64 10.72 1.06
CA LEU A 30 -4.07 10.46 1.02
C LEU A 30 -4.66 10.83 2.39
N ASP A 31 -5.42 11.92 2.42
CA ASP A 31 -6.04 12.46 3.63
C ASP A 31 -7.39 11.76 3.90
N GLY A 32 -7.76 11.56 5.16
CA GLY A 32 -8.98 10.86 5.57
C GLY A 32 -8.89 9.33 5.55
N TYR A 33 -7.69 8.77 5.40
CA TYR A 33 -7.46 7.32 5.36
C TYR A 33 -6.40 6.89 6.38
N ARG A 34 -6.49 5.62 6.81
CA ARG A 34 -5.45 4.98 7.62
C ARG A 34 -4.95 3.69 6.99
N LEU A 35 -3.68 3.38 7.25
CA LEU A 35 -3.07 2.10 6.94
C LEU A 35 -3.56 1.04 7.95
N HIS A 36 -3.94 -0.13 7.47
CA HIS A 36 -4.29 -1.29 8.30
C HIS A 36 -3.91 -2.60 7.62
N PHE A 37 -4.09 -3.74 8.29
CA PHE A 37 -3.64 -5.06 7.81
C PHE A 37 -4.77 -6.10 7.85
N PRO A 38 -5.83 -5.95 7.03
CA PRO A 38 -7.07 -6.71 7.16
C PRO A 38 -7.02 -8.10 6.52
N ARG A 39 -5.89 -8.48 5.92
CA ARG A 39 -5.79 -9.66 5.05
C ARG A 39 -4.57 -10.49 5.37
N HIS A 40 -4.74 -11.78 5.63
CA HIS A 40 -3.63 -12.74 5.63
C HIS A 40 -3.20 -13.07 4.19
N SER A 41 -1.90 -13.01 3.91
CA SER A 41 -1.28 -13.47 2.67
C SER A 41 -0.65 -14.85 2.86
N PRO A 42 -1.09 -15.89 2.14
CA PRO A 42 -0.45 -17.20 2.20
C PRO A 42 1.02 -17.18 1.73
N VAL A 43 1.35 -16.32 0.76
CA VAL A 43 2.71 -16.19 0.21
C VAL A 43 3.64 -15.50 1.20
N ARG A 44 3.18 -14.40 1.83
CA ARG A 44 3.98 -13.68 2.84
C ARG A 44 3.91 -14.34 4.22
N ARG A 45 2.93 -15.21 4.46
CA ARG A 45 2.62 -15.87 5.73
C ARG A 45 2.45 -14.86 6.88
N CYS A 46 1.72 -13.77 6.62
CA CYS A 46 1.39 -12.73 7.59
C CYS A 46 0.25 -11.84 7.08
N ALA A 47 -0.24 -10.94 7.94
CA ALA A 47 -1.14 -9.88 7.51
C ALA A 47 -0.44 -8.91 6.54
N VAL A 48 -1.17 -8.41 5.53
CA VAL A 48 -0.67 -7.50 4.50
C VAL A 48 -1.47 -6.21 4.44
N ALA A 49 -0.81 -5.15 3.99
CA ALA A 49 -1.30 -3.79 4.05
C ALA A 49 -2.54 -3.55 3.18
N SER A 50 -3.43 -2.70 3.69
CA SER A 50 -4.54 -2.08 2.97
C SER A 50 -4.72 -0.65 3.50
N ILE A 51 -5.65 0.09 2.91
CA ILE A 51 -6.13 1.36 3.43
C ILE A 51 -7.63 1.30 3.67
N GLU A 52 -8.11 2.05 4.66
CA GLU A 52 -9.54 2.26 4.91
C GLU A 52 -9.81 3.73 5.22
N ALA A 53 -11.00 4.20 4.83
CA ALA A 53 -11.45 5.54 5.18
C ALA A 53 -11.68 5.63 6.69
N VAL A 54 -11.39 6.79 7.26
CA VAL A 54 -11.63 7.10 8.67
C VAL A 54 -12.78 8.09 8.74
N ASP A 55 -13.79 7.76 9.53
CA ASP A 55 -14.95 8.62 9.74
C ASP A 55 -14.80 9.49 11.01
N GLY A 56 -15.58 10.57 11.06
CA GLY A 56 -15.67 11.46 12.22
C GLY A 56 -14.42 12.30 12.48
N GLY A 57 -14.28 12.81 13.71
CA GLY A 57 -13.22 13.78 14.07
C GLY A 57 -11.78 13.25 13.93
N MET A 58 -11.57 11.94 13.77
CA MET A 58 -10.25 11.37 13.53
C MET A 58 -9.79 11.50 12.07
N ALA A 59 -10.74 11.72 11.13
CA ALA A 59 -10.49 11.82 9.70
C ALA A 59 -9.49 12.93 9.34
N GLU A 60 -9.56 14.07 10.04
CA GLU A 60 -8.73 15.24 9.78
C GLU A 60 -7.23 14.98 10.04
N SER A 61 -6.94 14.05 10.94
CA SER A 61 -5.57 13.65 11.29
C SER A 61 -5.11 12.38 10.56
N ALA A 62 -6.02 11.64 9.92
CA ALA A 62 -5.73 10.37 9.27
C ALA A 62 -5.09 10.62 7.90
N VAL A 63 -3.83 10.20 7.76
CA VAL A 63 -3.05 10.40 6.53
C VAL A 63 -2.30 9.13 6.19
N VAL A 64 -2.36 8.72 4.92
CA VAL A 64 -1.50 7.68 4.34
C VAL A 64 -0.55 8.32 3.34
N TRP A 65 0.75 8.21 3.58
CA TRP A 65 1.77 8.58 2.59
C TRP A 65 2.02 7.46 1.60
N GLY A 66 2.25 7.83 0.35
CA GLY A 66 2.54 6.88 -0.71
C GLY A 66 3.37 7.44 -1.86
N ALA A 67 3.86 6.52 -2.67
CA ALA A 67 4.61 6.82 -3.89
C ALA A 67 3.69 6.75 -5.10
N LEU A 68 3.90 7.65 -6.06
CA LEU A 68 3.18 7.70 -7.33
C LEU A 68 4.03 7.12 -8.44
N TYR A 69 3.48 6.15 -9.16
CA TYR A 69 4.12 5.54 -10.31
C TYR A 69 3.29 5.75 -11.58
N ARG A 70 3.96 6.02 -12.69
CA ARG A 70 3.32 6.03 -14.02
C ARG A 70 3.31 4.60 -14.55
N MET A 71 2.12 4.03 -14.66
CA MET A 71 1.96 2.61 -15.03
C MET A 71 1.90 2.40 -16.54
N SER A 72 2.73 1.47 -17.03
CA SER A 72 2.57 0.83 -18.33
C SER A 72 1.40 -0.18 -18.29
N GLY A 73 0.76 -0.46 -19.42
CA GLY A 73 -0.33 -1.45 -19.46
C GLY A 73 0.12 -2.85 -19.04
N LYS A 74 1.33 -3.26 -19.45
CA LYS A 74 1.94 -4.55 -19.09
C LYS A 74 2.17 -4.68 -17.59
N ASP A 75 2.79 -3.68 -16.97
CA ASP A 75 3.07 -3.71 -15.54
C ASP A 75 1.78 -3.65 -14.72
N PHE A 76 0.77 -2.92 -15.21
CA PHE A 76 -0.52 -2.83 -14.53
C PHE A 76 -1.27 -4.17 -14.53
N ALA A 77 -1.22 -4.92 -15.64
CA ALA A 77 -1.76 -6.27 -15.72
C ALA A 77 -0.97 -7.28 -14.86
N ALA A 78 0.36 -7.16 -14.82
CA ALA A 78 1.19 -7.96 -13.93
C ALA A 78 0.88 -7.68 -12.44
N LEU A 79 0.61 -6.41 -12.11
CA LEU A 79 0.24 -5.99 -10.77
C LEU A 79 -1.15 -6.52 -10.38
N ASP A 80 -2.14 -6.52 -11.28
CA ASP A 80 -3.44 -7.18 -11.04
C ASP A 80 -3.28 -8.64 -10.62
N ALA A 81 -2.53 -9.40 -11.43
CA ALA A 81 -2.31 -10.81 -11.16
C ALA A 81 -1.64 -11.03 -9.80
N ARG A 82 -0.68 -10.16 -9.43
CA ARG A 82 0.04 -10.21 -8.16
C ARG A 82 -0.84 -9.87 -6.95
N GLU A 83 -1.65 -8.81 -7.07
CA GLU A 83 -2.60 -8.40 -6.03
C GLU A 83 -3.82 -9.34 -5.99
N GLY A 84 -3.95 -10.26 -6.95
CA GLY A 84 -5.10 -11.16 -7.08
C GLY A 84 -6.38 -10.39 -7.38
N HIS A 85 -6.28 -9.37 -8.24
CA HIS A 85 -7.41 -8.61 -8.74
C HIS A 85 -7.90 -9.24 -10.05
N PHE A 86 -9.16 -9.64 -10.09
CA PHE A 86 -9.82 -10.20 -11.27
C PHE A 86 -11.02 -9.32 -11.63
N PRO A 87 -10.89 -8.42 -12.63
CA PRO A 87 -11.95 -7.48 -13.01
C PRO A 87 -13.29 -8.17 -13.29
N ASP A 88 -13.26 -9.30 -14.00
CA ASP A 88 -14.46 -10.05 -14.41
C ASP A 88 -14.98 -11.01 -13.32
N ARG A 89 -14.23 -11.19 -12.22
CA ARG A 89 -14.55 -12.08 -11.10
C ARG A 89 -14.19 -11.42 -9.77
N ALA A 90 -14.79 -10.25 -9.53
CA ALA A 90 -14.48 -9.44 -8.35
C ALA A 90 -14.65 -10.19 -7.02
N HIS A 91 -15.58 -11.15 -6.94
CA HIS A 91 -15.82 -11.99 -5.75
C HIS A 91 -14.67 -12.97 -5.45
N GLU A 92 -13.85 -13.32 -6.43
CA GLU A 92 -12.63 -14.14 -6.26
C GLU A 92 -11.40 -13.28 -5.93
N SER A 93 -11.54 -11.95 -5.99
CA SER A 93 -10.41 -11.06 -5.82
C SER A 93 -9.92 -11.02 -4.38
N ARG A 94 -8.61 -10.77 -4.22
CA ARG A 94 -7.98 -10.53 -2.91
C ARG A 94 -7.87 -9.03 -2.62
N TYR A 95 -7.73 -8.25 -3.68
CA TYR A 95 -7.72 -6.80 -3.67
C TYR A 95 -8.62 -6.28 -4.79
N LEU A 96 -9.25 -5.14 -4.55
CA LEU A 96 -10.03 -4.41 -5.54
C LEU A 96 -9.34 -3.11 -5.89
N ARG A 97 -9.35 -2.76 -7.18
CA ARG A 97 -8.95 -1.43 -7.62
C ARG A 97 -9.89 -0.37 -7.06
N ARG A 98 -9.31 0.76 -6.66
CA ARG A 98 -10.02 1.97 -6.24
C ARG A 98 -9.31 3.19 -6.81
N THR A 99 -10.08 4.17 -7.25
CA THR A 99 -9.56 5.50 -7.57
C THR A 99 -9.55 6.32 -6.30
N VAL A 100 -8.42 6.92 -5.98
CA VAL A 100 -8.24 7.85 -4.86
C VAL A 100 -7.73 9.19 -5.36
N ARG A 101 -8.04 10.25 -4.62
CA ARG A 101 -7.50 11.59 -4.85
C ARG A 101 -6.42 11.86 -3.82
N VAL A 102 -5.20 12.08 -4.29
CA VAL A 102 -4.02 12.25 -3.43
C VAL A 102 -3.41 13.62 -3.64
N LEU A 103 -2.93 14.22 -2.55
CA LEU A 103 -2.34 15.55 -2.52
C LEU A 103 -0.83 15.45 -2.66
N ARG A 104 -0.27 16.14 -3.66
CA ARG A 104 1.16 16.26 -3.89
C ARG A 104 1.79 17.38 -3.04
N PRO A 105 3.13 17.39 -2.87
CA PRO A 105 3.84 18.46 -2.16
C PRO A 105 3.59 19.87 -2.73
N ASP A 106 3.40 19.97 -4.04
CA ASP A 106 3.08 21.22 -4.75
C ASP A 106 1.61 21.67 -4.59
N ARG A 107 0.85 21.00 -3.69
CA ARG A 107 -0.57 21.25 -3.40
C ARG A 107 -1.51 20.91 -4.54
N THR A 108 -1.03 20.22 -5.58
CA THR A 108 -1.90 19.68 -6.64
C THR A 108 -2.53 18.36 -6.22
N THR A 109 -3.76 18.14 -6.64
CA THR A 109 -4.46 16.86 -6.43
C THR A 109 -4.37 16.03 -7.69
N VAL A 110 -4.08 14.74 -7.52
CA VAL A 110 -3.99 13.76 -8.62
C VAL A 110 -4.95 12.61 -8.35
N GLU A 111 -5.67 12.17 -9.39
CA GLU A 111 -6.39 10.90 -9.35
C GLU A 111 -5.43 9.75 -9.65
N ALA A 112 -5.38 8.78 -8.74
CA ALA A 112 -4.53 7.61 -8.84
C ALA A 112 -5.34 6.35 -8.55
N LEU A 113 -5.05 5.28 -9.29
CA LEU A 113 -5.52 3.96 -8.95
C LEU A 113 -4.71 3.43 -7.77
N THR A 114 -5.35 2.68 -6.91
CA THR A 114 -4.72 1.91 -5.84
C THR A 114 -5.49 0.61 -5.62
N TYR A 115 -5.01 -0.23 -4.72
CA TYR A 115 -5.65 -1.49 -4.35
C TYR A 115 -6.15 -1.39 -2.92
N VAL A 116 -7.31 -1.96 -2.62
CA VAL A 116 -7.86 -2.10 -1.27
C VAL A 116 -8.16 -3.57 -1.03
N ALA A 117 -7.68 -4.13 0.08
CA ALA A 117 -7.82 -5.55 0.37
C ALA A 117 -9.28 -5.89 0.67
N ILE A 118 -9.71 -7.07 0.22
CA ILE A 118 -10.92 -7.72 0.75
C ILE A 118 -10.52 -8.39 2.06
N PRO A 119 -11.11 -8.03 3.21
CA PRO A 119 -10.72 -8.57 4.51
C PRO A 119 -10.83 -10.09 4.60
N SER A 120 -9.95 -10.72 5.38
CA SER A 120 -10.08 -12.12 5.79
C SER A 120 -10.49 -12.22 7.27
N PRO A 121 -11.22 -13.26 7.70
CA PRO A 121 -11.73 -13.37 9.08
C PRO A 121 -10.67 -13.26 10.19
N ASP A 122 -9.48 -13.82 9.98
CA ASP A 122 -8.37 -13.75 10.93
C ASP A 122 -7.07 -13.42 10.18
N PRO A 123 -6.75 -12.13 9.98
CA PRO A 123 -5.57 -11.74 9.24
C PRO A 123 -4.27 -11.90 10.05
N GLY A 124 -4.37 -11.96 11.38
CA GLY A 124 -3.25 -11.87 12.31
C GLY A 124 -2.50 -10.54 12.22
N HIS A 125 -1.21 -10.57 12.56
CA HIS A 125 -0.31 -9.41 12.47
C HIS A 125 0.62 -9.48 11.24
N PRO A 126 1.09 -8.33 10.73
CA PRO A 126 2.13 -8.33 9.71
C PRO A 126 3.44 -8.88 10.28
N SER A 127 4.32 -9.39 9.43
CA SER A 127 5.66 -9.79 9.86
C SER A 127 6.60 -8.59 9.95
N ARG A 128 7.64 -8.71 10.79
CA ARG A 128 8.74 -7.73 10.81
C ARG A 128 9.36 -7.52 9.44
N SER A 129 9.60 -8.60 8.70
CA SER A 129 10.13 -8.52 7.33
C SER A 129 9.17 -7.81 6.36
N TYR A 130 7.85 -7.99 6.52
CA TYR A 130 6.87 -7.32 5.69
C TYR A 130 6.80 -5.82 5.99
N VAL A 131 6.71 -5.44 7.26
CA VAL A 131 6.71 -4.03 7.69
C VAL A 131 8.02 -3.34 7.29
N LYS A 132 9.15 -4.06 7.28
CA LYS A 132 10.43 -3.53 6.80
C LYS A 132 10.34 -2.97 5.37
N HIS A 133 9.61 -3.62 4.46
CA HIS A 133 9.41 -3.08 3.10
C HIS A 133 8.71 -1.72 3.10
N LEU A 134 7.73 -1.52 3.98
CA LEU A 134 7.03 -0.24 4.12
C LEU A 134 7.97 0.82 4.69
N ILE A 135 8.75 0.48 5.73
CA ILE A 135 9.70 1.39 6.37
C ILE A 135 10.81 1.79 5.39
N ASP A 136 11.45 0.82 4.75
CA ASP A 136 12.54 1.05 3.79
C ASP A 136 12.06 1.90 2.62
N GLY A 137 10.87 1.60 2.08
CA GLY A 137 10.25 2.40 1.05
C GLY A 137 9.94 3.82 1.51
N ALA A 138 9.33 3.99 2.69
CA ALA A 138 9.02 5.31 3.24
C ALA A 138 10.29 6.16 3.47
N VAL A 139 11.38 5.55 3.95
CA VAL A 139 12.68 6.22 4.09
C VAL A 139 13.26 6.58 2.73
N HIS A 140 13.25 5.64 1.77
CA HIS A 140 13.77 5.85 0.42
C HIS A 140 13.08 7.02 -0.30
N HIS A 141 11.75 7.11 -0.18
CA HIS A 141 10.95 8.17 -0.80
C HIS A 141 10.94 9.48 0.01
N GLY A 142 11.62 9.55 1.16
CA GLY A 142 11.70 10.76 1.97
C GLY A 142 10.39 11.16 2.65
N PHE A 143 9.58 10.19 3.08
CA PHE A 143 8.35 10.48 3.82
C PHE A 143 8.65 11.16 5.17
N PRO A 144 7.69 11.90 5.76
CA PRO A 144 7.90 12.57 7.04
C PRO A 144 8.37 11.62 8.14
N ALA A 145 9.33 12.06 8.95
CA ALA A 145 9.91 11.25 10.02
C ALA A 145 8.86 10.70 11.00
N ALA A 146 7.82 11.48 11.31
CA ALA A 146 6.70 11.06 12.14
C ALA A 146 5.92 9.88 11.52
N TYR A 147 5.73 9.88 10.20
CA TYR A 147 5.06 8.77 9.50
C TYR A 147 5.93 7.51 9.54
N VAL A 148 7.23 7.64 9.30
CA VAL A 148 8.18 6.53 9.41
C VAL A 148 8.22 5.97 10.83
N ALA A 149 8.16 6.83 11.86
CA ALA A 149 8.08 6.41 13.26
C ALA A 149 6.79 5.62 13.53
N GLY A 150 5.65 6.07 12.98
CA GLY A 150 4.38 5.33 13.03
C GLY A 150 4.48 3.94 12.42
N LEU A 151 5.13 3.80 11.26
CA LEU A 151 5.38 2.49 10.63
C LEU A 151 6.23 1.57 11.51
N LYS A 152 7.25 2.12 12.18
CA LYS A 152 8.12 1.36 13.10
C LYS A 152 7.39 0.88 14.36
N ALA A 153 6.32 1.57 14.76
CA ALA A 153 5.51 1.22 15.92
C ALA A 153 4.44 0.16 15.63
N ILE A 154 4.27 -0.27 14.38
CA ILE A 154 3.27 -1.27 13.98
C ILE A 154 3.54 -2.60 14.73
N PRO A 155 2.55 -3.15 15.44
CA PRO A 155 2.67 -4.47 16.06
C PRO A 155 2.92 -5.54 15.00
N THR A 156 3.92 -6.38 15.25
CA THR A 156 4.32 -7.45 14.32
C THR A 156 4.20 -8.81 14.98
N LYS A 157 3.98 -9.85 14.17
CA LYS A 157 3.96 -11.22 14.67
C LYS A 157 5.27 -11.53 15.40
N HIS A 158 5.17 -12.13 16.58
CA HIS A 158 6.33 -12.69 17.26
C HIS A 158 6.99 -13.74 16.34
N PRO A 159 8.33 -13.88 16.38
CA PRO A 159 8.97 -14.96 15.67
C PRO A 159 8.41 -16.25 16.26
N THR A 160 7.76 -17.07 15.44
CA THR A 160 7.39 -18.42 15.85
C THR A 160 8.69 -19.15 16.15
N SER A 161 8.91 -19.51 17.40
CA SER A 161 9.93 -20.48 17.79
C SER A 161 9.70 -21.71 16.92
N GLY A 162 10.68 -22.04 16.08
CA GLY A 162 10.65 -23.24 15.25
C GLY A 162 10.79 -24.50 16.07
#